data_AF-A0A084SUK8-F1
#
_entry.id   AF-A0A084SUK8-F1
#
_cell.length_a   1.000
_cell.length_b   1.000
_cell.length_c   1.000
_cell.angle_alpha   90.00
_cell.angle_beta   90.00
_cell.angle_gamma   90.00
#
_symmetry.space_group_name_H-M   'P 1'
#
loop_
_entity.id
_entity.type
_entity.pdbx_description
1 polymer ?
#
loop_
_entity_poly.entity_id
_entity_poly.type
_entity_poly.pdbx_seq_one_letter_code
_entity_poly.pdbx_strand_id
1 'polypeptide(L)' 'MLTCQQVTELVTRYLEGQMEWRQRVAFWCHLAVCPHCRRYVRQMRVTIATLGKLPEEPPPPQERKALLEHYRAWSQKPE' A
#
# COMPACT_ATOMS: atom_id res chain seq x y z
N MET A 1 -9.63 -6.78 -22.29
CA MET A 1 -10.02 -6.81 -20.86
C MET A 1 -8.97 -7.58 -20.08
N LEU A 2 -8.68 -7.22 -18.83
CA LEU A 2 -7.77 -7.99 -17.99
C LEU A 2 -8.37 -9.35 -17.64
N THR A 3 -7.52 -10.37 -17.49
CA THR A 3 -7.90 -11.67 -16.92
C THR A 3 -7.87 -11.62 -15.39
N CYS A 4 -8.52 -12.59 -14.73
CA CYS A 4 -8.43 -12.72 -13.28
C CYS A 4 -6.98 -12.88 -12.81
N GLN A 5 -6.17 -13.67 -13.53
CA GLN A 5 -4.74 -13.83 -13.23
C GLN A 5 -3.99 -12.51 -13.27
N GLN A 6 -4.17 -11.71 -14.34
CA GLN A 6 -3.54 -10.40 -14.44
C GLN A 6 -3.98 -9.47 -13.30
N VAL A 7 -5.24 -9.54 -12.87
CA VAL A 7 -5.72 -8.77 -11.72
C VAL A 7 -5.04 -9.21 -10.42
N THR A 8 -4.83 -10.51 -10.22
CA THR A 8 -4.10 -10.99 -9.04
C THR A 8 -2.63 -10.58 -9.04
N GLU A 9 -1.96 -10.57 -10.19
CA GLU A 9 -0.58 -10.09 -10.33
C GLU A 9 -0.46 -8.57 -10.09
N LEU A 10 -1.51 -7.82 -10.45
CA LEU A 10 -1.53 -6.37 -10.37
C LEU A 10 -2.07 -5.81 -9.05
N VAL A 11 -2.61 -6.65 -8.17
CA VAL A 11 -3.30 -6.19 -6.95
C VAL A 11 -2.40 -5.38 -6.03
N THR A 12 -1.13 -5.78 -5.87
CA THR A 12 -0.16 -5.10 -5.01
C THR A 12 0.10 -3.70 -5.51
N ARG A 13 0.46 -3.56 -6.81
CA ARG A 13 0.66 -2.26 -7.47
C ARG A 13 -0.57 -1.36 -7.38
N TYR A 14 -1.77 -1.93 -7.48
CA TYR A 14 -3.02 -1.21 -7.31
C TYR A 14 -3.17 -0.64 -5.89
N LEU A 15 -2.92 -1.46 -4.87
CA LEU A 15 -3.05 -1.10 -3.46
C LEU A 15 -1.97 -0.10 -3.01
N GLU A 16 -0.78 -0.17 -3.60
CA GLU A 16 0.34 0.76 -3.36
C GLU A 16 0.23 2.06 -4.16
N GLY A 17 -0.78 2.19 -5.04
CA GLY A 17 -0.98 3.40 -5.85
C GLY A 17 0.03 3.57 -6.99
N GLN A 18 0.79 2.52 -7.33
CA GLN A 18 1.88 2.55 -8.31
C GLN A 18 1.42 2.20 -9.74
N MET A 19 0.14 2.39 -10.08
CA MET A 19 -0.39 2.08 -11.41
C MET A 19 -0.48 3.30 -12.30
N GLU A 20 -0.02 3.14 -13.54
CA GLU A 20 -0.34 4.04 -14.64
C GLU A 20 -1.85 4.18 -14.82
N TRP A 21 -2.30 5.38 -15.20
CA TRP A 21 -3.74 5.71 -15.34
C TRP A 21 -4.50 4.68 -16.18
N ARG A 22 -3.96 4.32 -17.36
CA ARG A 22 -4.59 3.36 -18.28
C ARG A 22 -4.75 1.97 -17.65
N GLN A 23 -3.76 1.53 -16.88
CA GLN A 23 -3.80 0.24 -16.19
C GLN A 23 -4.83 0.24 -15.06
N ARG A 24 -4.92 1.36 -14.32
CA ARG A 24 -5.91 1.54 -13.25
C ARG A 24 -7.33 1.49 -13.77
N VAL A 25 -7.62 2.12 -14.91
CA VAL A 25 -8.93 2.07 -15.57
C VAL A 25 -9.28 0.62 -15.96
N ALA A 26 -8.37 -0.09 -16.62
CA ALA A 26 -8.61 -1.49 -17.02
C ALA A 26 -8.87 -2.41 -15.80
N PHE A 27 -8.15 -2.18 -14.70
CA PHE A 27 -8.36 -2.88 -13.43
C PHE A 27 -9.75 -2.62 -12.86
N TRP A 28 -10.18 -1.36 -12.82
CA TRP A 28 -11.51 -0.98 -12.36
C TRP A 28 -12.64 -1.56 -13.22
N CYS A 29 -12.48 -1.54 -14.55
CA CYS A 29 -13.43 -2.18 -15.45
C CYS A 29 -13.59 -3.67 -15.15
N HIS A 30 -12.48 -4.39 -14.90
CA HIS A 30 -12.56 -5.80 -14.52
C HIS A 30 -13.25 -6.00 -13.17
N LEU A 31 -12.93 -5.17 -12.16
CA LEU A 31 -13.59 -5.26 -10.85
C LEU A 31 -15.08 -4.97 -10.92
N ALA A 32 -15.56 -4.13 -11.85
CA ALA A 32 -16.98 -3.88 -12.02
C ALA A 32 -17.74 -5.15 -12.43
N VAL A 33 -17.14 -5.99 -13.28
CA VAL A 33 -17.81 -7.18 -13.85
C VAL A 33 -17.52 -8.47 -13.08
N CYS A 34 -16.37 -8.62 -12.43
CA CYS A 34 -15.96 -9.87 -11.79
C CYS A 34 -16.12 -9.85 -10.26
N PRO A 35 -17.12 -10.55 -9.68
CA PRO A 35 -17.31 -10.61 -8.23
C PRO A 35 -16.18 -11.34 -7.49
N HIS A 36 -15.52 -12.32 -8.12
CA HIS A 36 -14.40 -13.05 -7.53
C HIS A 36 -13.19 -12.15 -7.30
N CYS A 37 -12.85 -11.34 -8.30
CA CYS A 37 -11.76 -10.37 -8.19
C CYS A 37 -12.07 -9.27 -7.18
N ARG A 38 -13.33 -8.82 -7.06
CA ARG A 38 -13.74 -7.91 -5.97
C ARG A 38 -13.51 -8.52 -4.60
N ARG A 39 -13.89 -9.80 -4.42
CA ARG A 39 -13.67 -10.53 -3.16
C ARG A 39 -12.17 -10.67 -2.86
N TYR A 40 -11.37 -11.00 -3.87
CA TYR A 40 -9.91 -11.10 -3.74
C TYR A 40 -9.27 -9.78 -3.30
N VAL A 41 -9.61 -8.66 -3.96
CA VAL A 41 -9.10 -7.33 -3.56
C VAL A 41 -9.54 -6.96 -2.15
N ARG A 42 -10.78 -7.27 -1.77
CA ARG A 42 -11.26 -7.06 -0.39
C ARG A 42 -10.47 -7.89 0.61
N GLN A 43 -10.20 -9.17 0.31
CA GLN A 43 -9.38 -10.03 1.15
C GLN A 43 -7.99 -9.43 1.33
N MET A 44 -7.33 -9.00 0.26
CA MET A 44 -6.00 -8.39 0.36
C MET A 44 -5.98 -7.14 1.26
N ARG A 45 -7.01 -6.28 1.17
CA ARG A 45 -7.15 -5.12 2.06
C ARG A 45 -7.30 -5.53 3.52
N VAL A 46 -8.08 -6.58 3.81
CA VAL A 46 -8.24 -7.10 5.17
C VAL A 46 -6.93 -7.68 5.68
N THR A 47 -6.20 -8.45 4.86
CA THR A 47 -4.88 -8.99 5.20
C THR A 47 -3.91 -7.87 5.57
N ILE A 48 -3.79 -6.84 4.73
CA ILE A 48 -2.91 -5.68 5.00
C ILE A 48 -3.32 -4.98 6.30
N ALA A 49 -4.61 -4.69 6.49
CA ALA A 49 -5.10 -4.04 7.69
C ALA A 49 -4.92 -4.89 8.96
N THR A 50 -4.90 -6.21 8.83
CA THR A 50 -4.68 -7.13 9.94
C THR A 50 -3.21 -7.19 10.31
N LEU A 51 -2.33 -7.35 9.33
CA LEU A 51 -0.88 -7.38 9.54
C LEU A 51 -0.34 -6.04 10.02
N GLY A 52 -0.91 -4.92 9.55
CA GLY A 52 -0.54 -3.57 10.01
C GLY A 52 -0.93 -3.25 11.46
N LYS A 53 -1.63 -4.16 12.17
CA LYS A 53 -1.90 -4.03 13.61
C LYS A 53 -0.92 -4.79 14.49
N LEU A 54 -0.01 -5.55 13.89
CA LEU A 54 1.04 -6.20 14.66
C LEU A 54 1.90 -5.14 15.33
N PRO A 55 2.37 -5.38 16.58
CA PRO A 55 3.26 -4.45 17.24
C PRO A 55 4.50 -4.26 16.36
N GLU A 56 4.80 -3.00 16.03
CA GLU A 56 6.04 -2.67 15.35
C GLU A 56 7.21 -2.93 16.29
N GLU A 57 8.25 -3.58 15.78
CA GLU A 57 9.50 -3.67 16.50
C GLU A 57 10.12 -2.27 16.57
N PRO A 58 10.34 -1.70 17.76
CA PRO A 58 10.88 -0.37 17.86
C PRO A 58 12.28 -0.34 17.24
N PRO A 59 12.65 0.71 16.50
CA PRO A 59 14.00 0.84 15.99
C PRO A 59 14.99 0.85 17.16
N PRO A 60 16.24 0.36 16.95
CA PRO A 60 17.28 0.41 17.95
C PRO A 60 17.37 1.81 18.60
N PRO A 61 17.59 1.93 19.91
CA PRO A 61 17.56 3.22 20.61
C PRO A 61 18.46 4.30 19.99
N GLN A 62 19.58 3.88 19.39
CA GLN A 62 20.53 4.75 18.71
C GLN A 62 19.93 5.33 17.41
N GLU A 63 19.29 4.51 16.59
CA GLU A 63 18.61 4.94 15.36
C GLU A 63 17.43 5.85 15.68
N ARG A 64 16.62 5.51 16.69
CA ARG A 64 15.53 6.36 17.16
C ARG A 64 16.02 7.74 17.57
N LYS A 65 17.14 7.82 18.30
CA LYS A 65 17.75 9.08 18.72
C LYS A 65 18.21 9.89 17.52
N ALA A 66 18.92 9.28 16.57
CA ALA A 66 19.39 9.94 15.35
C ALA A 66 18.22 10.51 14.52
N LEU A 67 17.14 9.73 14.33
CA LEU A 67 15.95 10.18 13.61
C LEU A 67 15.28 11.39 14.29
N LEU A 68 15.16 11.38 15.62
CA LEU A 68 14.59 12.50 16.38
C LEU A 68 15.45 13.76 16.32
N GLU A 69 16.78 13.61 16.34
CA GLU A 69 17.71 14.74 16.18
C GLU A 69 17.60 15.36 14.79
N HIS A 70 17.56 14.54 13.73
CA HIS A 70 17.32 15.02 12.37
C HIS A 70 15.98 15.75 12.23
N TYR A 71 14.90 15.20 12.79
CA TYR A 71 13.59 15.83 12.75
C TYR A 71 13.55 17.18 13.49
N ARG A 72 14.23 17.28 14.64
CA ARG A 72 14.34 18.54 15.39
C ARG A 72 15.13 19.59 14.60
N ALA A 73 16.23 19.21 13.97
CA ALA A 73 17.00 20.12 13.13
C ALA A 73 16.21 20.61 11.92
N TRP A 74 15.40 19.74 11.29
CA TRP A 74 14.51 20.10 10.19
C TRP A 74 13.42 21.07 10.64
N SER A 75 12.74 20.78 11.76
CA SER A 75 11.64 21.61 12.28
C SER A 75 12.06 22.97 12.84
N GLN A 76 13.33 23.15 13.19
CA GLN A 76 13.88 24.42 13.67
C GLN A 76 14.44 25.31 12.55
N LYS A 77 14.47 24.83 11.31
CA LYS A 77 14.90 25.63 10.17
C LYS A 77 13.76 26.59 9.81
N PRO A 78 13.93 27.92 9.97
CA PRO A 78 12.95 28.86 9.44
C PRO A 78 12.95 28.75 7.92
N GLU A 79 11.78 28.96 7.32
CA GLU A 79 11.56 28.99 5.86
C GLU A 79 12.58 29.90 5.14
#